data_AF-A0A521SB10-F1
#
_entry.id   AF-A0A521SB10-F1
#
_cell.length_a   1.000
_cell.length_b   1.000
_cell.length_c   1.000
_cell.angle_alpha   90.00
_cell.angle_beta   90.00
_cell.angle_gamma   90.00
#
_symmetry.space_group_name_H-M   'P 1'
#
loop_
_entity.id
_entity.type
_entity.pdbx_description
1 polymer ?
#
loop_
_entity_poly.entity_id
_entity_poly.type
_entity_poly.pdbx_seq_one_letter_code
_entity_poly.pdbx_strand_id
1 'polypeptide(L)'
;MSSTLAPVPIRSGLRLFFQLRKMITNHIDLLDASSKLGVTPSTLRKILAGGPISRFIQRKIGCALEGRERAAPIRRRRSRVERFLEIYHLYQERGTLQRVADEIGLSRERVRQILVKGSEFGLFEYKPSWEAGPPREKILADYRRRLTLKGVAQENRMSLCRLHRLLKVHRITPSALKEIRISAKKATCIERYDAVVVGFGHHPTTTELQQIPTTRSLTTQIRRLWGSIDLFRRERGIPQPKLRFQKIEEEKSFPPV
;
A
#
# COMPACT_ATOMS: atom_id res chain seq x y z
N MET A 1 -38.89 4.72 54.62
CA MET A 1 -38.66 3.25 54.61
C MET A 1 -37.30 2.97 54.01
N SER A 2 -36.29 2.83 54.87
CA SER A 2 -34.92 2.54 54.45
C SER A 2 -34.82 1.05 54.14
N SER A 3 -34.78 0.71 52.85
CA SER A 3 -34.57 -0.66 52.39
C SER A 3 -33.12 -1.06 52.71
N THR A 4 -32.94 -1.76 53.82
CA THR A 4 -31.67 -2.34 54.24
C THR A 4 -31.30 -3.46 53.28
N LEU A 5 -30.55 -3.13 52.23
CA LEU A 5 -30.02 -4.11 51.29
C LEU A 5 -29.01 -5.00 52.02
N ALA A 6 -29.43 -6.22 52.34
CA ALA A 6 -28.56 -7.25 52.90
C ALA A 6 -27.25 -7.34 52.07
N PRO A 7 -26.07 -7.33 52.72
CA PRO A 7 -24.79 -7.45 52.04
C PRO A 7 -24.72 -8.78 51.32
N VAL A 8 -24.36 -8.72 50.02
CA VAL A 8 -24.25 -9.90 49.17
C VAL A 8 -23.10 -10.77 49.68
N PRO A 9 -23.25 -12.10 49.72
CA PRO A 9 -22.12 -12.98 49.97
C PRO A 9 -21.07 -12.80 48.86
N ILE A 10 -19.95 -12.17 49.24
CA ILE A 10 -18.77 -11.86 48.39
C ILE A 10 -18.25 -13.10 47.64
N ARG A 11 -18.57 -14.30 48.13
CA ARG A 11 -18.13 -15.59 47.59
C ARG A 11 -18.63 -15.90 46.16
N SER A 12 -19.75 -15.34 45.71
CA SER A 12 -20.29 -15.63 44.36
C SER A 12 -19.49 -14.96 43.24
N GLY A 13 -18.93 -13.77 43.49
CA GLY A 13 -18.13 -13.03 42.50
C GLY A 13 -16.79 -13.70 42.19
N LEU A 14 -16.09 -14.19 43.22
CA LEU A 14 -14.80 -14.86 43.06
C LEU A 14 -14.93 -16.16 42.26
N ARG A 15 -15.98 -16.96 42.52
CA ARG A 15 -16.20 -18.21 41.78
C ARG A 15 -16.41 -17.95 40.28
N LEU A 16 -17.24 -16.97 39.94
CA LEU A 16 -17.47 -16.56 38.54
C LEU A 16 -16.18 -16.10 37.87
N PHE A 17 -15.38 -15.30 38.58
CA PHE A 17 -14.08 -14.84 38.09
C PHE A 17 -13.16 -16.00 37.73
N PHE A 18 -12.98 -16.98 38.63
CA PHE A 18 -12.11 -18.13 38.38
C PHE A 18 -12.60 -18.99 37.22
N GLN A 19 -13.91 -19.22 37.10
CA GLN A 19 -14.49 -19.98 35.99
C GLN A 19 -14.27 -19.27 34.64
N LEU A 20 -14.54 -17.96 34.58
CA LEU A 20 -14.33 -17.17 33.37
C LEU A 20 -12.84 -17.11 33.00
N ARG A 21 -11.94 -16.96 33.98
CA ARG A 21 -10.50 -16.94 33.74
C ARG A 21 -9.96 -18.26 33.21
N LYS A 22 -10.52 -19.40 33.65
CA LYS A 22 -10.18 -20.71 33.09
C LYS A 22 -10.65 -20.86 31.64
N MET A 23 -11.78 -20.26 31.31
CA MET A 23 -12.42 -20.38 29.99
C MET A 23 -11.86 -19.37 28.97
N ILE A 24 -11.32 -18.24 29.43
CA ILE A 24 -10.88 -17.13 28.60
C ILE A 24 -9.38 -16.94 28.79
N THR A 25 -8.59 -17.54 27.90
CA THR A 25 -7.13 -17.35 27.87
C THR A 25 -6.73 -16.27 26.87
N ASN A 26 -7.43 -16.23 25.73
CA ASN A 26 -7.13 -15.35 24.62
C ASN A 26 -8.32 -14.48 24.22
N HIS A 27 -8.09 -13.53 23.31
CA HIS A 27 -9.16 -12.66 22.80
C HIS A 27 -10.25 -13.43 22.03
N ILE A 28 -9.89 -14.54 21.38
CA ILE A 28 -10.82 -15.41 20.66
C ILE A 28 -11.78 -16.08 21.66
N ASP A 29 -11.24 -16.64 22.74
CA ASP A 29 -12.02 -17.26 23.81
C ASP A 29 -12.97 -16.26 24.45
N LEU A 30 -12.56 -14.99 24.61
CA LEU A 30 -13.42 -13.93 25.12
C LEU A 30 -14.64 -13.72 24.21
N LEU A 31 -14.44 -13.71 22.89
CA LEU A 31 -15.53 -13.55 21.93
C LEU A 31 -16.46 -14.77 21.95
N ASP A 32 -15.91 -15.96 22.01
CA ASP A 32 -16.70 -17.19 22.07
C ASP A 32 -17.50 -17.29 23.38
N ALA A 33 -16.84 -17.06 24.52
CA ALA A 33 -17.46 -16.94 25.84
C ALA A 33 -18.58 -15.89 25.87
N SER A 34 -18.35 -14.72 25.24
CA SER A 34 -19.37 -13.67 25.17
C SER A 34 -20.63 -14.12 24.43
N SER A 35 -20.44 -14.89 23.35
CA SER A 35 -21.54 -15.44 22.56
C SER A 35 -22.29 -16.51 23.35
N LYS A 36 -21.56 -17.44 23.98
CA LYS A 36 -22.11 -18.53 24.78
C LYS A 36 -22.88 -18.04 26.00
N LEU A 37 -22.39 -17.01 26.70
CA LEU A 37 -23.00 -16.47 27.92
C LEU A 37 -24.06 -15.40 27.63
N GLY A 38 -24.21 -14.96 26.37
CA GLY A 38 -25.14 -13.91 25.99
C GLY A 38 -24.86 -12.56 26.66
N VAL A 39 -23.58 -12.22 26.85
CA VAL A 39 -23.12 -10.97 27.49
C VAL A 39 -22.11 -10.27 26.58
N THR A 40 -21.98 -8.95 26.64
CA THR A 40 -21.00 -8.22 25.83
C THR A 40 -19.55 -8.53 26.27
N PRO A 41 -18.57 -8.53 25.34
CA PRO A 41 -17.16 -8.73 25.68
C PRO A 41 -16.63 -7.70 26.70
N SER A 42 -17.13 -6.46 26.67
CA SER A 42 -16.74 -5.42 27.62
C SER A 42 -17.13 -5.76 29.05
N THR A 43 -18.31 -6.34 29.26
CA THR A 43 -18.73 -6.83 30.57
C THR A 43 -17.86 -7.98 31.04
N LEU A 44 -17.53 -8.94 30.17
CA LEU A 44 -16.62 -10.03 30.54
C LEU A 44 -15.22 -9.52 30.91
N ARG A 45 -14.67 -8.55 30.16
CA ARG A 45 -13.42 -7.87 30.52
C ARG A 45 -13.51 -7.16 31.88
N LYS A 46 -14.64 -6.50 32.16
CA LYS A 46 -14.88 -5.86 33.46
C LYS A 46 -14.81 -6.88 34.60
N ILE A 47 -15.42 -8.06 34.43
CA ILE A 47 -15.36 -9.13 35.43
C ILE A 47 -13.92 -9.64 35.58
N LEU A 48 -13.23 -9.91 34.48
CA LEU A 48 -11.82 -10.35 34.48
C LEU A 48 -10.85 -9.30 35.05
N ALA A 49 -11.24 -8.03 35.10
CA ALA A 49 -10.50 -6.97 35.79
C ALA A 49 -10.88 -6.83 37.27
N GLY A 50 -11.74 -7.69 37.82
CA GLY A 50 -12.25 -7.61 39.19
C GLY A 50 -13.30 -6.50 39.41
N GLY A 51 -13.80 -5.89 38.34
CA GLY A 51 -14.78 -4.81 38.44
C GLY A 51 -16.18 -5.30 38.83
N PRO A 52 -16.96 -4.50 39.57
CA PRO A 52 -18.29 -4.89 40.00
C PRO A 52 -19.27 -4.96 38.81
N ILE A 53 -20.15 -5.96 38.83
CA ILE A 53 -21.24 -6.12 37.85
C ILE A 53 -22.59 -6.24 38.56
N SER A 54 -23.68 -5.94 37.84
CA SER A 54 -25.01 -6.01 38.42
C SER A 54 -25.39 -7.45 38.78
N ARG A 55 -26.22 -7.61 39.82
CA ARG A 55 -26.74 -8.91 40.26
C ARG A 55 -27.45 -9.67 39.14
N PHE A 56 -28.14 -8.95 38.27
CA PHE A 56 -28.81 -9.51 37.10
C PHE A 56 -27.81 -10.19 36.14
N ILE A 57 -26.70 -9.52 35.82
CA ILE A 57 -25.66 -10.08 34.94
C ILE A 57 -24.97 -11.27 35.61
N GLN A 58 -24.65 -11.19 36.91
CA GLN A 58 -24.05 -12.32 37.65
C GLN A 58 -24.95 -13.55 37.61
N ARG A 59 -26.24 -13.37 37.88
CA ARG A 59 -27.23 -14.47 37.84
C ARG A 59 -27.35 -15.06 36.44
N LYS A 60 -27.39 -14.21 35.40
CA LYS A 60 -27.43 -14.65 34.00
C LYS A 60 -26.22 -15.52 33.63
N ILE A 61 -25.01 -15.05 33.93
CA ILE A 61 -23.77 -15.81 33.66
C ILE A 61 -23.75 -17.11 34.46
N GLY A 62 -24.12 -17.07 35.75
CA GLY A 62 -24.18 -18.25 36.60
C GLY A 62 -25.13 -19.31 36.06
N CYS A 63 -26.36 -18.93 35.65
CA CYS A 63 -27.31 -19.86 35.05
C CYS A 63 -26.80 -20.48 33.74
N ALA A 64 -26.13 -19.69 32.89
CA ALA A 64 -25.53 -20.18 31.65
C ALA A 64 -24.39 -21.18 31.91
N LEU A 65 -23.51 -20.90 32.89
CA LEU A 65 -22.40 -21.79 33.27
C LEU A 65 -22.87 -23.08 33.96
N GLU A 66 -23.98 -23.04 34.71
CA GLU A 66 -24.57 -24.20 35.35
C GLU A 66 -25.38 -25.09 34.39
N GLY A 67 -25.51 -24.70 33.11
CA GLY A 67 -26.34 -25.41 32.14
C GLY A 67 -27.83 -25.38 32.45
N ARG A 68 -28.28 -24.46 33.33
CA ARG A 68 -29.66 -24.35 33.83
C ARG A 68 -30.55 -23.43 32.99
N GLU A 69 -30.08 -22.93 31.85
CA GLU A 69 -30.93 -22.15 30.95
C GLU A 69 -32.09 -23.03 30.47
N ARG A 70 -33.30 -22.73 30.98
CA ARG A 70 -34.55 -23.29 30.46
C ARG A 70 -34.58 -23.05 28.96
N ALA A 71 -34.72 -24.14 28.21
CA ALA A 71 -34.74 -24.21 26.76
C ALA A 71 -35.87 -23.37 26.13
N ALA A 72 -35.78 -22.04 26.19
CA ALA A 72 -36.23 -21.26 25.05
C ALA A 72 -35.33 -21.68 23.89
N PRO A 73 -35.84 -21.88 22.66
CA PRO A 73 -35.02 -22.14 21.50
C PRO A 73 -34.18 -20.89 21.26
N ILE A 74 -33.04 -20.80 21.94
CA ILE A 74 -31.99 -19.86 21.65
C ILE A 74 -31.60 -20.25 20.23
N ARG A 75 -32.17 -19.54 19.23
CA ARG A 75 -31.68 -19.57 17.85
C ARG A 75 -30.18 -19.48 17.99
N ARG A 76 -29.47 -20.60 17.79
CA ARG A 76 -28.04 -20.73 18.10
C ARG A 76 -27.37 -19.56 17.41
N ARG A 77 -27.08 -18.50 18.17
CA ARG A 77 -26.47 -17.30 17.61
C ARG A 77 -25.08 -17.79 17.25
N ARG A 78 -24.85 -18.02 15.95
CA ARG A 78 -23.54 -18.41 15.42
C ARG A 78 -22.50 -17.54 16.11
N SER A 79 -21.44 -18.18 16.61
CA SER A 79 -20.41 -17.46 17.32
C SER A 79 -19.85 -16.38 16.38
N ARG A 80 -19.41 -15.24 16.93
CA ARG A 80 -18.79 -14.19 16.09
C ARG A 80 -17.62 -14.73 15.28
N VAL A 81 -16.91 -15.70 15.85
CA VAL A 81 -15.78 -16.40 15.23
C VAL A 81 -16.24 -17.24 14.04
N GLU A 82 -17.27 -18.08 14.21
CA GLU A 82 -17.88 -18.84 13.10
C GLU A 82 -18.28 -17.91 11.96
N ARG A 83 -18.92 -16.78 12.28
CA ARG A 83 -19.34 -15.81 11.26
C ARG A 83 -18.15 -15.22 10.51
N PHE A 84 -17.02 -14.97 11.18
CA PHE A 84 -15.81 -14.48 10.53
C PHE A 84 -15.21 -15.52 9.59
N LEU A 85 -15.13 -16.78 10.03
CA LEU A 85 -14.61 -17.88 9.22
C LEU A 85 -15.52 -18.15 8.01
N GLU A 86 -16.84 -18.17 8.19
CA GLU A 86 -17.82 -18.33 7.12
C GLU A 86 -17.66 -17.26 6.03
N ILE A 87 -17.57 -15.98 6.43
CA ILE A 87 -17.36 -14.87 5.49
C ILE A 87 -16.02 -15.00 4.77
N TYR A 88 -14.98 -15.48 5.46
CA TYR A 88 -13.66 -15.70 4.86
C TYR A 88 -13.68 -16.85 3.85
N HIS A 89 -14.34 -17.96 4.15
CA HIS A 89 -14.52 -19.07 3.20
C HIS A 89 -15.29 -18.63 1.96
N LEU A 90 -16.42 -17.93 2.14
CA LEU A 90 -17.16 -17.36 1.01
C LEU A 90 -16.29 -16.39 0.19
N TYR A 91 -15.43 -15.61 0.84
CA TYR A 91 -14.49 -14.75 0.13
C TYR A 91 -13.46 -15.54 -0.68
N GLN A 92 -12.92 -16.63 -0.14
CA GLN A 92 -12.00 -17.51 -0.88
C GLN A 92 -12.68 -18.16 -2.10
N GLU A 93 -13.92 -18.60 -1.96
CA GLU A 93 -14.69 -19.25 -3.03
C GLU A 93 -15.13 -18.26 -4.11
N ARG A 94 -15.65 -17.09 -3.73
CA ARG A 94 -16.23 -16.11 -4.67
C ARG A 94 -15.20 -15.13 -5.23
N GLY A 95 -14.06 -14.94 -4.55
CA GLY A 95 -12.94 -14.09 -4.93
C GLY A 95 -13.16 -12.58 -4.86
N THR A 96 -14.40 -12.11 -4.69
CA THR A 96 -14.73 -10.67 -4.66
C THR A 96 -15.61 -10.31 -3.48
N LEU A 97 -15.31 -9.18 -2.83
CA LEU A 97 -16.09 -8.67 -1.70
C LEU A 97 -17.55 -8.37 -2.06
N GLN A 98 -17.82 -7.97 -3.31
CA GLN A 98 -19.18 -7.64 -3.75
C GLN A 98 -20.06 -8.89 -3.81
N ARG A 99 -19.57 -9.99 -4.40
CA ARG A 99 -20.33 -11.25 -4.45
C ARG A 99 -20.67 -11.78 -3.06
N VAL A 100 -19.70 -11.74 -2.14
CA VAL A 100 -19.92 -12.13 -0.74
C VAL A 100 -20.95 -11.23 -0.05
N ALA A 101 -20.92 -9.93 -0.36
CA ALA A 101 -21.86 -8.97 0.19
C ALA A 101 -23.30 -9.24 -0.29
N ASP A 102 -23.46 -9.52 -1.59
CA ASP A 102 -24.75 -9.85 -2.19
C ASP A 102 -25.32 -11.17 -1.63
N GLU A 103 -24.46 -12.18 -1.43
CA GLU A 103 -24.85 -13.51 -0.91
C GLU A 103 -25.27 -13.48 0.57
N ILE A 104 -24.61 -12.67 1.40
CA ILE A 104 -24.89 -12.59 2.85
C ILE A 104 -25.89 -11.47 3.18
N GLY A 105 -26.25 -10.64 2.20
CA GLY A 105 -27.11 -9.46 2.41
C GLY A 105 -26.44 -8.38 3.26
N LEU A 106 -25.14 -8.17 3.09
CA LEU A 106 -24.37 -7.10 3.75
C LEU A 106 -23.88 -6.08 2.72
N SER A 107 -23.44 -4.91 3.18
CA SER A 107 -22.70 -4.00 2.29
C SER A 107 -21.28 -4.51 2.06
N ARG A 108 -20.73 -4.24 0.87
CA ARG A 108 -19.34 -4.56 0.52
C ARG A 108 -18.33 -4.06 1.55
N GLU A 109 -18.53 -2.82 2.03
CA GLU A 109 -17.65 -2.23 3.04
C GLU A 109 -17.78 -2.95 4.38
N ARG A 110 -18.99 -3.42 4.73
CA ARG A 110 -19.17 -4.20 5.95
C ARG A 110 -18.44 -5.54 5.89
N VAL A 111 -18.48 -6.22 4.75
CA VAL A 111 -17.71 -7.45 4.52
C VAL A 111 -16.21 -7.18 4.66
N ARG A 112 -15.71 -6.11 4.05
CA ARG A 112 -14.30 -5.68 4.20
C ARG A 112 -13.91 -5.49 5.67
N GLN A 113 -14.72 -4.75 6.43
CA GLN A 113 -14.46 -4.50 7.87
C GLN A 113 -14.43 -5.79 8.69
N ILE A 114 -15.31 -6.75 8.36
CA ILE A 114 -15.35 -8.05 9.02
C ILE A 114 -14.07 -8.83 8.75
N LEU A 115 -13.64 -8.91 7.48
CA LEU A 115 -12.40 -9.60 7.10
C LEU A 115 -11.17 -8.98 7.75
N VAL A 116 -11.08 -7.64 7.76
CA VAL A 116 -9.99 -6.91 8.44
C VAL A 116 -9.97 -7.26 9.93
N LYS A 117 -11.12 -7.20 10.62
CA LYS A 117 -11.21 -7.55 12.04
C LYS A 117 -10.87 -9.01 12.32
N GLY A 118 -11.34 -9.93 11.49
CA GLY A 118 -11.01 -11.35 11.61
C GLY A 118 -9.50 -11.59 11.51
N SER A 119 -8.84 -10.84 10.61
CA SER A 119 -7.39 -10.88 10.47
C SER A 119 -6.63 -10.24 11.63
N GLU A 120 -7.11 -9.11 12.15
CA GLU A 120 -6.58 -8.51 13.39
C GLU A 120 -6.67 -9.45 14.60
N PHE A 121 -7.70 -10.31 14.64
CA PHE A 121 -7.85 -11.33 15.67
C PHE A 121 -7.01 -12.59 15.45
N GLY A 122 -6.24 -12.67 14.35
CA GLY A 122 -5.41 -13.81 14.03
C GLY A 122 -6.21 -15.05 13.59
N LEU A 123 -7.48 -14.89 13.19
CA LEU A 123 -8.30 -16.02 12.72
C LEU A 123 -7.89 -16.48 11.32
N PHE A 124 -7.44 -15.56 10.47
CA PHE A 124 -6.99 -15.80 9.12
C PHE A 124 -6.16 -14.63 8.60
N GLU A 125 -5.44 -14.83 7.49
CA GLU A 125 -4.76 -13.74 6.78
C GLU A 125 -5.67 -13.19 5.68
N TYR A 126 -6.07 -11.92 5.81
CA TYR A 126 -6.82 -11.21 4.77
C TYR A 126 -5.94 -10.16 4.12
N LYS A 127 -5.55 -10.41 2.87
CA LYS A 127 -4.83 -9.45 2.03
C LYS A 127 -5.84 -8.68 1.16
N PRO A 128 -6.00 -7.36 1.35
CA PRO A 128 -6.86 -6.57 0.50
C PRO A 128 -6.44 -6.69 -0.97
N SER A 129 -7.40 -6.84 -1.88
CA SER A 129 -7.11 -7.02 -3.31
C SER A 129 -6.37 -5.85 -3.98
N TRP A 130 -6.30 -4.68 -3.33
CA TRP A 130 -5.49 -3.56 -3.81
C TRP A 130 -3.98 -3.75 -3.57
N GLU A 131 -3.58 -4.62 -2.64
CA GLU A 131 -2.19 -5.03 -2.43
C GLU A 131 -1.73 -6.08 -3.44
N ALA A 132 -2.65 -6.81 -4.07
CA ALA A 132 -2.38 -7.77 -5.15
C ALA A 132 -2.05 -7.08 -6.50
N GLY A 133 -1.41 -5.91 -6.47
CA GLY A 133 -0.88 -5.24 -7.64
C GLY A 133 0.52 -5.75 -8.00
N PRO A 134 1.04 -5.39 -9.18
CA PRO A 134 2.45 -5.61 -9.49
C PRO A 134 3.34 -4.94 -8.44
N PRO A 135 4.50 -5.53 -8.14
CA PRO A 135 5.45 -4.96 -7.20
C PRO A 135 6.00 -3.63 -7.75
N ARG A 136 6.51 -2.80 -6.83
CA ARG A 136 7.02 -1.46 -7.11
C ARG A 136 8.08 -1.48 -8.22
N GLU A 137 8.99 -2.44 -8.16
CA GLU A 137 10.12 -2.59 -9.07
C GLU A 137 9.64 -2.84 -10.51
N LYS A 138 8.60 -3.67 -10.66
CA LYS A 138 7.98 -3.96 -11.95
C LYS A 138 7.35 -2.71 -12.56
N ILE A 139 6.59 -1.94 -11.76
CA ILE A 139 5.98 -0.67 -12.22
C ILE A 139 7.05 0.30 -12.74
N LEU A 140 8.17 0.44 -12.02
CA LEU A 140 9.27 1.30 -12.43
C LEU A 140 9.98 0.78 -13.68
N ALA A 141 10.18 -0.54 -13.80
CA ALA A 141 10.75 -1.16 -15.00
C ALA A 141 9.86 -0.93 -16.23
N ASP A 142 8.55 -1.15 -16.12
CA ASP A 142 7.59 -0.91 -17.20
C ASP A 142 7.53 0.58 -17.56
N TYR A 143 7.63 1.46 -16.57
CA TYR A 143 7.69 2.91 -16.80
C TYR A 143 8.95 3.32 -17.55
N ARG A 144 10.11 2.73 -17.27
CA ARG A 144 11.34 2.97 -18.04
C ARG A 144 11.18 2.59 -19.52
N ARG A 145 10.43 1.51 -19.80
CA ARG A 145 10.17 1.05 -21.17
C ARG A 145 9.17 1.91 -21.92
N ARG A 146 8.06 2.31 -21.29
CA ARG A 146 6.93 2.98 -21.96
C ARG A 146 6.92 4.51 -21.80
N LEU A 147 7.64 5.04 -20.80
CA LEU A 147 7.74 6.47 -20.43
C LEU A 147 6.40 7.20 -20.21
N THR A 148 5.29 6.47 -20.17
CA THR A 148 3.93 6.99 -20.04
C THR A 148 3.13 6.11 -19.10
N LEU A 149 2.35 6.73 -18.20
CA LEU A 149 1.51 5.98 -17.26
C LEU A 149 0.42 5.16 -17.96
N LYS A 150 -0.09 5.67 -19.09
CA LYS A 150 -1.05 4.94 -19.93
C LYS A 150 -0.44 3.64 -20.48
N GLY A 151 0.80 3.71 -20.97
CA GLY A 151 1.52 2.52 -21.43
C GLY A 151 1.75 1.51 -20.30
N VAL A 152 2.14 1.97 -19.11
CA VAL A 152 2.32 1.08 -17.93
C VAL A 152 1.01 0.42 -17.51
N ALA A 153 -0.09 1.17 -17.52
CA ALA A 153 -1.42 0.64 -17.17
C ALA A 153 -1.86 -0.45 -18.16
N GLN A 154 -1.63 -0.24 -19.46
CA GLN A 154 -1.93 -1.21 -20.51
C GLN A 154 -1.06 -2.47 -20.38
N GLU A 155 0.25 -2.31 -20.16
CA GLU A 155 1.20 -3.41 -19.96
C GLU A 155 0.78 -4.32 -18.79
N ASN A 156 0.30 -3.71 -17.70
CA ASN A 156 -0.14 -4.44 -16.50
C ASN A 156 -1.64 -4.79 -16.49
N ARG A 157 -2.34 -4.63 -17.63
CA ARG A 157 -3.77 -4.94 -17.78
C ARG A 157 -4.63 -4.34 -16.67
N MET A 158 -4.39 -3.08 -16.31
CA MET A 158 -5.13 -2.37 -15.26
C MET A 158 -5.59 -0.99 -15.68
N SER A 159 -6.60 -0.46 -14.98
CA SER A 159 -7.06 0.91 -15.21
C SER A 159 -6.05 1.95 -14.69
N LEU A 160 -6.04 3.13 -15.32
CA LEU A 160 -5.23 4.27 -14.88
C LEU A 160 -5.52 4.66 -13.42
N CYS A 161 -6.79 4.66 -13.01
CA CYS A 161 -7.18 4.95 -11.63
C CYS A 161 -6.57 3.94 -10.64
N ARG A 162 -6.54 2.64 -11.01
CA ARG A 162 -5.91 1.60 -10.19
C ARG A 162 -4.39 1.82 -10.10
N LEU A 163 -3.75 2.14 -11.22
CA LEU A 163 -2.32 2.45 -11.25
C LEU A 163 -2.00 3.65 -10.34
N HIS A 164 -2.77 4.74 -10.41
CA HIS A 164 -2.57 5.90 -9.53
C HIS A 164 -2.69 5.56 -8.04
N ARG A 165 -3.62 4.68 -7.66
CA ARG A 165 -3.70 4.18 -6.27
C ARG A 165 -2.47 3.38 -5.90
N LEU A 166 -1.99 2.49 -6.79
CA LEU A 166 -0.77 1.72 -6.56
C LEU A 166 0.47 2.60 -6.42
N LEU A 167 0.60 3.66 -7.23
CA LEU A 167 1.70 4.63 -7.10
C LEU A 167 1.72 5.27 -5.70
N LYS A 168 0.54 5.60 -5.14
CA LYS A 168 0.43 6.13 -3.77
C LYS A 168 0.83 5.10 -2.72
N VAL A 169 0.35 3.86 -2.84
CA VAL A 169 0.69 2.75 -1.94
C VAL A 169 2.19 2.48 -1.93
N HIS A 170 2.81 2.42 -3.12
CA HIS A 170 4.25 2.19 -3.31
C HIS A 170 5.11 3.43 -3.08
N ARG A 171 4.51 4.56 -2.66
CA ARG A 171 5.17 5.85 -2.43
C ARG A 171 6.03 6.31 -3.63
N ILE A 172 5.57 6.02 -4.85
CA ILE A 172 6.23 6.49 -6.08
C ILE A 172 5.78 7.93 -6.32
N THR A 173 6.72 8.87 -6.16
CA THR A 173 6.46 10.30 -6.31
C THR A 173 6.46 10.71 -7.79
N PRO A 174 5.74 11.79 -8.15
CA PRO A 174 5.82 12.38 -9.49
C PRO A 174 7.24 12.86 -9.86
N SER A 175 8.04 13.27 -8.87
CA SER A 175 9.45 13.65 -9.08
C SER A 175 10.30 12.46 -9.53
N ALA A 176 10.17 11.29 -8.89
CA ALA A 176 10.89 10.08 -9.29
C ALA A 176 10.55 9.65 -10.72
N LEU A 177 9.26 9.74 -11.11
CA LEU A 177 8.84 9.47 -12.49
C LEU A 177 9.41 10.50 -13.48
N LYS A 178 9.46 11.78 -13.07
CA LYS A 178 10.04 12.85 -13.88
C LYS A 178 11.54 12.62 -14.10
N GLU A 179 12.28 12.20 -13.07
CA GLU A 179 13.70 11.85 -13.17
C GLU A 179 13.94 10.71 -14.15
N ILE A 180 13.17 9.62 -14.05
CA ILE A 180 13.25 8.49 -15.00
C ILE A 180 12.97 8.96 -16.43
N ARG A 181 11.99 9.85 -16.60
CA ARG A 181 11.64 10.39 -17.92
C ARG A 181 12.75 11.31 -18.46
N ILE A 182 13.39 12.11 -17.60
CA ILE A 182 14.50 12.97 -17.99
C ILE A 182 15.71 12.11 -18.37
N SER A 183 16.05 11.10 -17.58
CA SER A 183 17.19 10.22 -17.87
C SER A 183 17.00 9.45 -19.18
N ALA A 184 15.80 8.91 -19.44
CA ALA A 184 15.51 8.26 -20.71
C ALA A 184 15.61 9.23 -21.91
N LYS A 185 15.11 10.46 -21.76
CA LYS A 185 15.28 11.50 -22.79
C LYS A 185 16.73 11.90 -23.00
N LYS A 186 17.52 11.98 -21.91
CA LYS A 186 18.96 12.24 -21.99
C LYS A 186 19.65 11.13 -22.78
N ALA A 187 19.35 9.86 -22.50
CA ALA A 187 19.91 8.72 -23.24
C ALA A 187 19.61 8.79 -24.75
N THR A 188 18.35 8.98 -25.15
CA THR A 188 17.99 9.12 -26.57
C THR A 188 18.62 10.36 -27.22
N CYS A 189 18.77 11.45 -26.47
CA CYS A 189 19.46 12.65 -26.95
C CYS A 189 20.95 12.39 -27.19
N ILE A 190 21.59 11.62 -26.31
CA ILE A 190 22.99 11.19 -26.45
C ILE A 190 23.15 10.29 -27.69
N GLU A 191 22.31 9.27 -27.85
CA GLU A 191 22.35 8.38 -29.03
C GLU A 191 22.25 9.16 -30.35
N ARG A 192 21.35 10.15 -30.40
CA ARG A 192 21.21 11.03 -31.57
C ARG A 192 22.44 11.91 -31.79
N TYR A 193 23.03 12.42 -30.72
CA TYR A 193 24.26 13.21 -30.80
C TYR A 193 25.43 12.36 -31.29
N ASP A 194 25.58 11.16 -30.75
CA ASP A 194 26.66 10.24 -31.13
C ASP A 194 26.55 9.83 -32.61
N ALA A 195 25.33 9.63 -33.12
CA ALA A 195 25.11 9.43 -34.56
C ALA A 195 25.58 10.62 -35.43
N VAL A 196 25.41 11.85 -34.95
CA VAL A 196 25.94 13.05 -35.62
C VAL A 196 27.47 13.08 -35.55
N VAL A 197 28.06 12.74 -34.39
CA VAL A 197 29.52 12.68 -34.23
C VAL A 197 30.14 11.69 -35.20
N VAL A 198 29.54 10.50 -35.36
CA VAL A 198 29.99 9.50 -36.35
C VAL A 198 29.94 10.06 -37.78
N GLY A 199 28.90 10.83 -38.11
CA GLY A 199 28.77 11.46 -39.43
C GLY A 199 29.78 12.57 -39.70
N PHE A 200 30.19 13.33 -38.68
CA PHE A 200 31.18 14.41 -38.81
C PHE A 200 32.62 13.91 -38.71
N GLY A 201 32.86 12.80 -38.00
CA GLY A 201 34.21 12.34 -37.64
C GLY A 201 34.82 13.10 -36.44
N HIS A 202 34.15 14.13 -35.93
CA HIS A 202 34.54 14.89 -34.74
C HIS A 202 33.32 15.37 -33.95
N HIS A 203 33.55 15.86 -32.73
CA HIS A 203 32.49 16.46 -31.92
C HIS A 203 32.07 17.83 -32.50
N PRO A 204 30.84 17.96 -33.02
CA PRO A 204 30.44 19.19 -33.69
C PRO A 204 30.37 20.36 -32.70
N THR A 205 30.86 21.51 -33.15
CA THR A 205 30.70 22.82 -32.53
C THR A 205 29.22 23.24 -32.51
N THR A 206 28.88 24.17 -31.62
CA THR A 206 27.52 24.73 -31.54
C THR A 206 27.07 25.34 -32.87
N THR A 207 28.00 25.95 -33.61
CA THR A 207 27.76 26.54 -34.93
C THR A 207 27.49 25.48 -35.99
N GLU A 208 28.26 24.39 -36.03
CA GLU A 208 28.04 23.28 -36.97
C GLU A 208 26.67 22.62 -36.72
N LEU A 209 26.29 22.42 -35.45
CA LEU A 209 24.97 21.90 -35.10
C LEU A 209 23.80 22.82 -35.49
N GLN A 210 24.03 24.13 -35.63
CA GLN A 210 23.00 25.09 -36.05
C GLN A 210 22.87 25.21 -37.56
N GLN A 211 23.95 24.95 -38.31
CA GLN A 211 23.94 25.04 -39.77
C GLN A 211 23.05 23.95 -40.39
N ILE A 212 23.07 22.73 -39.85
CA ILE A 212 22.27 21.62 -40.37
C ILE A 212 20.86 21.66 -39.76
N PRO A 213 19.78 21.74 -40.57
CA PRO A 213 18.40 21.82 -40.07
C PRO A 213 18.00 20.64 -39.17
N THR A 214 18.47 19.42 -39.47
CA THR A 214 18.14 18.21 -38.71
C THR A 214 18.70 18.25 -37.28
N THR A 215 19.87 18.88 -37.07
CA THR A 215 20.55 18.96 -35.76
C THR A 215 20.14 20.18 -34.93
N ARG A 216 19.42 21.16 -35.52
CA ARG A 216 18.86 22.30 -34.75
C ARG A 216 17.97 21.82 -33.60
N SER A 217 17.13 20.82 -33.87
CA SER A 217 16.23 20.25 -32.86
C SER A 217 17.01 19.60 -31.70
N LEU A 218 18.14 18.95 -32.00
CA LEU A 218 19.03 18.33 -31.02
C LEU A 218 19.66 19.38 -30.11
N THR A 219 20.10 20.51 -30.66
CA THR A 219 20.66 21.63 -29.90
C THR A 219 19.66 22.15 -28.86
N THR A 220 18.41 22.34 -29.27
CA THR A 220 17.32 22.76 -28.38
C THR A 220 17.01 21.71 -27.31
N GLN A 221 17.04 20.42 -27.66
CA GLN A 221 16.85 19.33 -26.71
C GLN A 221 17.97 19.29 -25.66
N ILE A 222 19.23 19.44 -26.08
CA ILE A 222 20.39 19.50 -25.19
C ILE A 222 20.22 20.66 -24.19
N ARG A 223 19.94 21.87 -24.68
CA ARG A 223 19.72 23.04 -23.80
C ARG A 223 18.56 22.83 -22.83
N ARG A 224 17.48 22.18 -23.26
CA ARG A 224 16.32 21.92 -22.38
C ARG A 224 16.62 20.87 -21.29
N LEU A 225 17.45 19.88 -21.59
CA LEU A 225 17.74 18.76 -20.67
C LEU A 225 18.96 19.02 -19.77
N TRP A 226 19.95 19.79 -20.23
CA TRP A 226 21.18 20.10 -19.50
C TRP A 226 21.35 21.59 -19.14
N GLY A 227 20.47 22.48 -19.60
CA GLY A 227 20.57 23.93 -19.40
C GLY A 227 21.47 24.61 -20.44
N SER A 228 22.65 24.04 -20.70
CA SER A 228 23.58 24.53 -21.72
C SER A 228 24.31 23.39 -22.44
N ILE A 229 24.90 23.70 -23.60
CA ILE A 229 25.72 22.74 -24.36
C ILE A 229 27.02 22.44 -23.62
N ASP A 230 27.57 23.41 -22.89
CA ASP A 230 28.82 23.24 -22.15
C ASP A 230 28.65 22.29 -20.96
N LEU A 231 27.49 22.33 -20.28
CA LEU A 231 27.16 21.37 -19.23
C LEU A 231 27.03 19.96 -19.79
N PHE A 232 26.40 19.81 -20.97
CA PHE A 232 26.35 18.53 -21.68
C PHE A 232 27.76 18.02 -22.05
N ARG A 233 28.62 18.89 -22.59
CA ARG A 233 30.01 18.52 -22.93
C ARG A 233 30.80 18.11 -21.69
N ARG A 234 30.68 18.85 -20.59
CA ARG A 234 31.33 18.55 -19.31
C ARG A 234 30.88 17.19 -18.75
N GLU A 235 29.57 16.92 -18.77
CA GLU A 235 29.02 15.62 -18.32
C GLU A 235 29.54 14.45 -19.17
N ARG A 236 29.89 14.70 -20.44
CA ARG A 236 30.43 13.71 -21.39
C ARG A 236 31.96 13.69 -21.50
N GLY A 237 32.68 14.58 -20.82
CA GLY A 237 34.13 14.72 -20.97
C GLY A 237 34.58 15.21 -22.36
N ILE A 238 33.71 15.91 -23.10
CA ILE A 238 34.01 16.45 -24.43
C ILE A 238 34.77 17.77 -24.28
N PRO A 239 35.93 17.96 -24.93
CA PRO A 239 36.67 19.21 -24.84
C PRO A 239 35.87 20.39 -25.40
N GLN A 240 36.08 21.57 -24.81
CA GLN A 240 35.53 22.79 -25.38
C GLN A 240 36.19 23.07 -26.73
N PRO A 241 35.43 23.58 -27.72
CA PRO A 241 36.03 23.89 -29.01
C PRO A 241 36.96 25.09 -28.83
N LYS A 242 38.21 24.97 -29.32
CA LYS A 242 39.17 26.09 -29.28
C LYS A 242 38.54 27.30 -29.97
N LEU A 243 38.43 28.43 -29.27
CA LEU A 243 37.98 29.68 -29.87
C LEU A 243 38.98 30.08 -30.96
N ARG A 244 38.50 30.52 -32.13
CA ARG A 244 39.35 30.90 -33.29
C ARG A 244 40.51 31.83 -32.93
N PHE A 245 40.34 32.67 -31.90
CA PHE A 245 41.37 33.59 -31.42
C PHE A 245 42.62 32.90 -30.85
N GLN A 246 42.48 31.74 -30.20
CA GLN A 246 43.62 30.98 -29.64
C GLN A 246 44.45 30.29 -30.73
N LYS A 247 43.83 29.98 -31.88
CA LYS A 247 44.53 29.34 -33.00
C LYS A 247 45.52 30.29 -33.69
N ILE A 248 45.21 31.58 -33.71
CA ILE A 248 46.06 32.63 -34.30
C ILE A 248 47.30 32.89 -33.44
N GLU A 249 47.21 32.73 -32.12
CA GLU A 249 48.37 32.85 -31.22
C GLU A 249 49.30 31.62 -31.29
N GLU A 250 48.75 30.42 -31.43
CA GLU A 250 49.54 29.20 -31.68
C GLU A 250 50.23 29.21 -33.05
N GLU A 251 49.61 29.79 -34.09
CA GLU A 251 50.24 29.93 -35.43
C GLU A 251 51.31 31.04 -35.50
N LYS A 252 51.28 32.02 -34.59
CA LYS A 252 52.31 33.09 -34.50
C LYS A 252 53.53 32.71 -33.67
N SER A 253 53.45 31.66 -32.83
CA SER A 253 54.55 31.23 -31.97
C SER A 253 55.53 30.26 -32.64
N PHE A 254 55.22 29.77 -33.84
CA PHE A 254 56.16 29.02 -34.67
C PHE A 254 56.76 29.95 -35.73
N PRO A 255 58.05 30.33 -35.63
CA PRO A 255 58.70 31.09 -36.69
C PRO A 255 58.78 30.23 -37.96
N PRO A 256 58.61 30.83 -39.16
CA PRO A 256 58.83 30.12 -40.41
C PRO A 256 60.29 29.70 -40.50
N VAL A 257 60.51 28.40 -40.80
CA VAL A 257 61.82 27.81 -41.11
C VAL A 257 62.23 28.20 -42.52
#